data_AF-A0A538APV2-F1
#
_entry.id   AF-A0A538APV2-F1
#
_cell.length_a   1.000
_cell.length_b   1.000
_cell.length_c   1.000
_cell.angle_alpha   90.00
_cell.angle_beta   90.00
_cell.angle_gamma   90.00
#
_symmetry.space_group_name_H-M   'P 1'
#
loop_
_entity.id
_entity.type
_entity.pdbx_description
1 polymer ?
#
loop_
_entity_poly.entity_id
_entity_poly.type
_entity_poly.pdbx_seq_one_letter_code
_entity_poly.pdbx_strand_id
1 'polypeptide(L)'
;MRTVEDTLSLLDWKRHIFDLYRAVRAHDDPRAARELWRSTKDDLFRSHAQSPLPEEKRASFEGVPYFDYDPALRFLVSLEEAEPERYDIASSRDGT
;
A
#
# COMPACT_ATOMS: atom_id res chain seq x y z
N MET A 1 11.73 19.36 13.26
CA MET A 1 10.51 19.98 12.71
C MET A 1 10.45 19.59 11.23
N ARG A 2 9.36 18.97 10.74
CA ARG A 2 9.25 18.63 9.30
C ARG A 2 9.23 19.91 8.46
N THR A 3 9.88 19.90 7.30
CA THR A 3 9.83 21.04 6.38
C THR A 3 8.48 21.09 5.65
N VAL A 4 8.18 22.21 4.99
CA VAL A 4 7.01 22.31 4.10
C VAL A 4 7.14 21.30 2.96
N GLU A 5 8.33 21.17 2.37
CA GLU A 5 8.61 20.20 1.31
C GLU A 5 8.33 18.76 1.75
N ASP A 6 8.83 18.36 2.94
CA ASP A 6 8.56 17.02 3.49
C ASP A 6 7.06 16.77 3.68
N THR A 7 6.34 17.80 4.14
CA THR A 7 4.90 17.71 4.39
C THR A 7 4.14 17.55 3.07
N LEU A 8 4.48 18.35 2.05
CA LEU A 8 3.87 18.26 0.73
C LEU A 8 4.17 16.92 0.06
N SER A 9 5.41 16.44 0.17
CA SER A 9 5.81 15.13 -0.34
C SER A 9 5.04 14.00 0.36
N LEU A 10 4.81 14.08 1.67
CA LEU A 10 3.97 13.11 2.40
C LEU A 10 2.51 13.14 1.96
N LEU A 11 1.96 14.32 1.72
CA LEU A 11 0.59 14.44 1.21
C LEU A 11 0.46 13.88 -0.21
N ASP A 12 1.47 14.10 -1.06
CA ASP A 12 1.52 13.55 -2.41
C ASP A 12 1.56 12.02 -2.40
N TRP A 13 2.40 11.42 -1.53
CA TRP A 13 2.40 9.98 -1.31
C TRP A 13 1.01 9.46 -0.90
N LYS A 14 0.37 10.10 0.09
CA LYS A 14 -0.97 9.69 0.56
C LYS A 14 -2.00 9.75 -0.57
N ARG A 15 -1.95 10.81 -1.39
CA ARG A 15 -2.82 10.94 -2.57
C ARG A 15 -2.65 9.77 -3.52
N HIS A 16 -1.42 9.45 -3.94
CA HIS A 16 -1.14 8.31 -4.83
C HIS A 16 -1.67 6.99 -4.26
N ILE A 17 -1.50 6.75 -2.96
CA ILE A 17 -2.02 5.55 -2.30
C ILE A 17 -3.55 5.52 -2.30
N PHE A 18 -4.22 6.64 -1.99
CA PHE A 18 -5.68 6.69 -2.01
C PHE A 18 -6.25 6.51 -3.42
N ASP A 19 -5.64 7.13 -4.42
CA ASP A 19 -6.02 6.98 -5.83
C ASP A 19 -5.81 5.53 -6.31
N LEU A 20 -4.71 4.89 -5.90
CA LEU A 20 -4.46 3.48 -6.18
C LEU A 20 -5.58 2.59 -5.63
N TYR A 21 -5.92 2.73 -4.35
CA TYR A 21 -6.99 1.92 -3.75
C TYR A 21 -8.37 2.22 -4.35
N ARG A 22 -8.62 3.46 -4.78
CA ARG A 22 -9.83 3.80 -5.54
C ARG A 22 -9.86 3.03 -6.86
N ALA A 23 -8.77 3.05 -7.63
CA ALA A 23 -8.68 2.35 -8.91
C ALA A 23 -8.84 0.83 -8.74
N VAL A 24 -8.16 0.23 -7.76
CA VAL A 24 -8.28 -1.21 -7.44
C VAL A 24 -9.73 -1.59 -7.13
N ARG A 25 -10.44 -0.80 -6.33
CA ARG A 25 -11.84 -1.09 -5.96
C ARG A 25 -12.83 -0.91 -7.11
N ALA A 26 -12.50 -0.07 -8.09
CA ALA A 26 -13.34 0.16 -9.26
C ALA A 26 -13.11 -0.85 -10.39
N HIS A 27 -12.15 -1.77 -10.23
CA HIS A 27 -11.73 -2.69 -11.28
C HIS A 27 -12.51 -4.01 -11.20
N ASP A 28 -13.12 -4.44 -12.32
CA ASP A 28 -13.95 -5.65 -12.37
C ASP A 28 -13.14 -6.95 -12.39
N ASP A 29 -11.94 -6.92 -12.96
CA ASP A 29 -11.00 -8.06 -12.93
C ASP A 29 -10.06 -7.98 -11.70
N PRO A 30 -10.18 -8.90 -10.72
CA PRO A 30 -9.35 -8.91 -9.52
C PRO A 30 -7.87 -9.15 -9.78
N ARG A 31 -7.52 -9.94 -10.82
CA ARG A 31 -6.12 -10.23 -11.15
C ARG A 31 -5.46 -8.99 -11.70
N ALA A 32 -6.10 -8.31 -12.64
CA ALA A 32 -5.60 -7.05 -13.18
C ALA A 32 -5.53 -5.96 -12.09
N ALA A 33 -6.51 -5.87 -11.20
CA ALA A 33 -6.50 -4.95 -10.06
C ALA A 33 -5.30 -5.19 -9.13
N ARG A 34 -4.98 -6.46 -8.86
CA ARG A 34 -3.80 -6.84 -8.07
C ARG A 34 -2.50 -6.43 -8.75
N GLU A 35 -2.35 -6.68 -10.05
CA GLU A 35 -1.13 -6.32 -10.77
C GLU A 35 -0.95 -4.80 -10.84
N LEU A 36 -2.03 -4.03 -11.04
CA LEU A 36 -2.01 -2.57 -10.90
C LEU A 36 -1.52 -2.14 -9.51
N TRP A 37 -2.05 -2.74 -8.45
CA TRP A 37 -1.62 -2.45 -7.08
C TRP A 37 -0.14 -2.73 -6.86
N ARG A 38 0.37 -3.86 -7.39
CA ARG A 38 1.78 -4.23 -7.29
C ARG A 38 2.68 -3.24 -8.02
N SER A 39 2.43 -3.02 -9.32
CA SER A 39 3.30 -2.18 -10.15
C SER A 39 3.34 -0.74 -9.66
N THR A 40 2.18 -0.16 -9.31
CA THR A 40 2.14 1.22 -8.77
C THR A 40 2.92 1.33 -7.47
N LYS A 41 2.81 0.35 -6.57
CA LYS A 41 3.59 0.37 -5.32
C LYS A 41 5.09 0.20 -5.56
N ASP A 42 5.48 -0.68 -6.47
CA ASP A 42 6.88 -0.88 -6.81
C ASP A 42 7.49 0.40 -7.40
N ASP A 43 6.75 1.13 -8.24
CA ASP A 43 7.17 2.41 -8.80
C ASP A 43 7.29 3.50 -7.73
N LEU A 44 6.33 3.57 -6.80
CA LEU A 44 6.40 4.48 -5.65
C LEU A 44 7.60 4.16 -4.75
N PHE A 45 7.90 2.88 -4.52
CA PHE A 45 9.04 2.46 -3.72
C PHE A 45 10.37 2.82 -4.40
N ARG A 46 10.43 2.71 -5.73
CA ARG A 46 11.64 3.02 -6.51
C ARG A 46 11.89 4.50 -6.62
N SER A 47 10.86 5.32 -6.81
CA SER A 47 11.05 6.69 -7.30
C SER A 47 10.59 7.79 -6.33
N HIS A 48 9.64 7.52 -5.44
CA HIS A 48 9.04 8.59 -4.63
C HIS A 48 9.92 8.97 -3.44
N ALA A 49 10.02 10.27 -3.12
CA ALA A 49 10.87 10.78 -2.03
C ALA A 49 10.49 10.19 -0.65
N GLN A 50 9.20 10.00 -0.40
CA GLN A 50 8.65 9.34 0.80
C GLN A 50 8.69 7.80 0.77
N SER A 51 9.37 7.19 -0.21
CA SER A 51 9.55 5.74 -0.22
C SER A 51 10.16 5.27 1.11
N PRO A 52 9.64 4.17 1.70
CA PRO A 52 10.18 3.62 2.93
C PRO A 52 11.53 2.93 2.73
N LEU A 53 11.98 2.73 1.49
CA LEU A 53 13.31 2.20 1.20
C LEU A 53 14.36 3.27 1.47
N PRO A 54 15.50 2.90 2.11
CA PRO A 54 16.69 3.75 2.14
C PRO A 54 17.06 4.18 0.72
N GLU A 55 17.48 5.43 0.55
CA GLU A 55 17.73 6.03 -0.77
C GLU A 55 18.73 5.20 -1.59
N GLU A 56 19.76 4.66 -0.94
CA GLU A 56 20.81 3.85 -1.55
C GLU A 56 20.29 2.51 -2.08
N LYS A 57 19.13 2.05 -1.60
CA LYS A 57 18.50 0.78 -2.01
C LYS A 57 17.47 0.97 -3.12
N ARG A 58 17.03 2.20 -3.39
CA ARG A 58 15.96 2.47 -4.38
C ARG A 58 16.40 2.16 -5.80
N ALA A 59 17.64 2.52 -6.17
CA ALA A 59 18.15 2.30 -7.52
C ALA A 59 18.25 0.81 -7.89
N SER A 60 18.55 -0.06 -6.91
CA SER A 60 18.63 -1.51 -7.09
C SER A 60 17.32 -2.24 -6.76
N PHE A 61 16.21 -1.52 -6.55
CA PHE A 61 14.95 -2.13 -6.16
C PHE A 61 14.19 -2.67 -7.39
N GLU A 62 14.10 -3.99 -7.46
CA GLU A 62 13.50 -4.72 -8.59
C GLU A 62 11.99 -4.96 -8.41
N GLY A 63 11.44 -4.72 -7.22
CA GLY A 63 10.04 -4.97 -6.88
C GLY A 63 9.89 -5.83 -5.64
N VAL A 64 8.71 -5.79 -5.01
CA VAL A 64 8.42 -6.67 -3.88
C VAL A 64 8.14 -8.09 -4.41
N PRO A 65 8.76 -9.14 -3.84
CA PRO A 65 8.43 -10.51 -4.21
C PRO A 65 7.04 -10.87 -3.69
N TYR A 66 6.16 -11.32 -4.58
CA TYR A 66 4.84 -11.84 -4.25
C TYR A 66 4.70 -13.27 -4.75
N PHE A 67 3.90 -14.07 -4.05
CA PHE A 67 3.41 -15.34 -4.59
C PHE A 67 2.61 -15.13 -5.87
N ASP A 68 2.43 -16.17 -6.67
CA ASP A 68 1.56 -16.09 -7.84
C ASP A 68 0.10 -15.83 -7.44
N TYR A 69 -0.66 -15.27 -8.38
CA TYR A 69 -2.09 -15.07 -8.15
C TYR A 69 -2.79 -16.43 -8.18
N ASP A 70 -3.36 -16.83 -7.05
CA ASP A 70 -4.20 -18.01 -6.94
C ASP A 70 -5.68 -17.58 -6.77
N PRO A 71 -6.54 -17.81 -7.79
CA PRO A 71 -7.96 -17.49 -7.68
C PRO A 71 -8.68 -18.32 -6.60
N ALA A 72 -8.16 -19.47 -6.19
CA ALA A 72 -8.73 -20.27 -5.10
C ALA A 72 -8.58 -19.60 -3.72
N LEU A 73 -7.65 -18.65 -3.59
CA LEU A 73 -7.46 -17.84 -2.37
C LEU A 73 -8.27 -16.53 -2.39
N ARG A 74 -9.17 -16.35 -3.38
CA ARG A 74 -10.09 -15.21 -3.45
C ARG A 74 -11.48 -15.63 -2.96
N PHE A 75 -11.87 -15.11 -1.80
CA PHE A 75 -13.17 -15.38 -1.20
C PHE A 75 -14.11 -14.19 -1.33
N LEU A 76 -15.39 -14.47 -1.61
CA LEU A 76 -16.47 -13.52 -1.35
C LEU A 76 -17.01 -13.81 0.05
N VAL A 77 -17.04 -12.79 0.89
CA VAL A 77 -17.45 -12.90 2.29
C VAL A 77 -18.58 -11.92 2.57
N SER A 78 -19.53 -12.33 3.40
CA SER A 78 -20.55 -11.43 3.94
C SER A 78 -19.94 -10.58 5.05
N LEU A 79 -20.35 -9.31 5.12
CA LEU A 79 -20.03 -8.43 6.23
C LEU A 79 -21.22 -8.39 7.19
N GLU A 80 -20.96 -8.59 8.47
CA GLU A 80 -21.96 -8.54 9.54
C GLU A 80 -21.55 -7.48 10.55
N GLU A 81 -22.52 -6.76 11.08
CA GLU A 81 -22.28 -5.82 12.18
C GLU A 81 -21.91 -6.60 13.44
N ALA A 82 -20.93 -6.10 14.19
CA ALA A 82 -20.46 -6.68 15.43
C ALA A 82 -20.36 -5.60 16.51
N GLU A 83 -20.56 -5.99 17.76
CA GLU A 83 -20.33 -5.11 18.90
C GLU A 83 -18.85 -4.69 18.96
N PRO A 84 -18.53 -3.40 19.22
CA PRO A 84 -17.15 -2.95 19.27
C PRO A 84 -16.36 -3.65 20.39
N GLU A 85 -15.26 -4.30 20.01
CA GLU A 85 -14.36 -4.99 20.94
C GLU A 85 -12.95 -4.39 20.87
N ARG A 86 -12.27 -4.32 22.03
CA ARG A 86 -10.90 -3.84 22.12
C ARG A 86 -9.91 -4.99 22.11
N TYR A 87 -8.98 -4.91 21.16
CA TYR A 87 -7.84 -5.82 21.07
C TYR A 87 -6.54 -5.01 21.13
N ASP A 88 -5.63 -5.41 22.01
CA ASP A 88 -4.27 -4.86 22.01
C ASP A 88 -3.43 -5.66 21.03
N ILE A 89 -3.13 -5.05 19.88
CA ILE A 89 -2.31 -5.65 18.82
C ILE A 89 -0.93 -5.04 18.88
N ALA A 90 0.10 -5.89 19.03
CA ALA A 90 1.49 -5.44 19.03
C ALA A 90 1.82 -4.75 17.70
N SER A 91 2.28 -3.50 17.76
CA SER A 91 2.72 -2.75 16.58
C SER A 91 4.24 -2.62 16.56
N SER A 92 4.84 -2.54 15.37
CA SER A 92 6.30 -2.54 15.19
C SER A 92 6.99 -1.20 15.51
N ARG A 93 6.25 -0.18 15.94
CA ARG A 93 6.76 1.13 16.35
C ARG A 93 5.93 1.65 17.52
N ASP A 94 6.58 2.14 18.56
CA ASP A 94 5.93 2.96 19.57
C ASP A 94 5.41 4.22 18.89
N GLY A 95 4.09 4.35 18.77
CA GLY A 95 3.44 5.45 18.05
C GLY A 95 3.93 6.81 18.53
N THR A 96 4.83 7.42 17.77
CA THR A 96 5.30 8.81 17.92
C THR A 96 5.08 9.58 16.63
#